data_AF-A0A7W0W9Z4-F1
#
_entry.id   AF-A0A7W0W9Z4-F1
#
_cell.length_a   1.000
_cell.length_b   1.000
_cell.length_c   1.000
_cell.angle_alpha   90.00
_cell.angle_beta   90.00
_cell.angle_gamma   90.00
#
_symmetry.space_group_name_H-M   'P 1'
#
loop_
_entity.id
_entity.type
_entity.pdbx_description
1 polymer ?
#
loop_
_entity_poly.entity_id
_entity_poly.type
_entity_poly.pdbx_seq_one_letter_code
_entity_poly.pdbx_strand_id
1 'polypeptide(L)'
;MMIFYVQAPNERPDCRLVKAFLWGDTRNVDADGNSHNPASRAWTELMFDPRDTHGQRFDIVAHQSEPLILKVMADNPTLAAQVAYFLGHTTDGAVARHPDGPYLPPSAIGGQLGADFNLAAGLERVEQSPFTRATLANPYPNLH
;
A
#
# COMPACT_ATOMS: atom_id res chain seq x y z
N MET A 1 -7.04 4.05 -15.91
CA MET A 1 -5.98 4.37 -14.95
C MET A 1 -6.29 5.58 -14.05
N MET A 2 -6.28 5.36 -12.74
CA MET A 2 -6.40 6.34 -11.65
C MET A 2 -5.05 6.51 -10.96
N ILE A 3 -4.76 7.73 -10.48
CA ILE A 3 -3.47 8.06 -9.85
C ILE A 3 -3.69 8.83 -8.54
N PHE A 4 -2.86 8.50 -7.54
CA PHE A 4 -2.68 9.27 -6.32
C PHE A 4 -1.20 9.50 -6.04
N TYR A 5 -0.90 10.58 -5.33
CA TYR A 5 0.43 10.87 -4.81
C TYR A 5 0.38 10.79 -3.28
N VAL A 6 1.34 10.13 -2.68
CA VAL A 6 1.42 9.92 -1.23
C VAL A 6 2.73 10.48 -0.72
N GLN A 7 2.66 11.47 0.15
CA GLN A 7 3.79 11.87 0.97
C GLN A 7 3.96 10.83 2.08
N ALA A 8 5.11 10.18 2.14
CA ALA A 8 5.44 9.15 3.12
C ALA A 8 6.62 9.63 3.99
N PRO A 9 6.36 10.45 5.02
CA PRO A 9 7.43 11.04 5.84
C PRO A 9 8.14 10.03 6.74
N ASN A 10 7.48 8.91 7.05
CA ASN A 10 8.00 7.84 7.90
C ASN A 10 8.31 6.57 7.10
N GLU A 11 8.90 5.60 7.79
CA GLU A 11 9.15 4.27 7.28
C GLU A 11 7.87 3.63 6.72
N ARG A 12 7.99 3.02 5.53
CA ARG A 12 6.88 2.33 4.87
C ARG A 12 6.61 0.99 5.56
N PRO A 13 5.40 0.41 5.44
CA PRO A 13 5.13 -0.91 5.99
C PRO A 13 5.94 -2.01 5.29
N ASP A 14 5.99 -3.20 5.89
CA ASP A 14 6.38 -4.43 5.18
C ASP A 14 5.50 -4.55 3.93
N CYS A 15 6.09 -4.87 2.79
CA CYS A 15 5.37 -4.81 1.51
C CYS A 15 4.17 -5.77 1.48
N ARG A 16 4.20 -6.86 2.25
CA ARG A 16 3.11 -7.84 2.33
C ARG A 16 1.89 -7.28 3.06
N LEU A 17 2.05 -6.27 3.92
CA LEU A 17 0.93 -5.64 4.61
C LEU A 17 0.05 -4.83 3.65
N VAL A 18 0.60 -4.34 2.53
CA VAL A 18 -0.20 -3.71 1.45
C VAL A 18 -1.17 -4.74 0.86
N LYS A 19 -0.70 -5.96 0.59
CA LYS A 19 -1.53 -7.08 0.14
C LYS A 19 -2.54 -7.49 1.21
N ALA A 20 -2.10 -7.61 2.46
CA ALA A 20 -2.96 -8.00 3.59
C ALA A 20 -4.13 -7.02 3.77
N PHE A 21 -3.85 -5.72 3.67
CA PHE A 21 -4.84 -4.66 3.73
C PHE A 21 -5.95 -4.82 2.68
N LEU A 22 -5.59 -5.17 1.44
CA LEU A 22 -6.53 -5.29 0.33
C LEU A 22 -7.30 -6.61 0.34
N TRP A 23 -6.58 -7.72 0.48
CA TRP A 23 -7.09 -9.06 0.17
C TRP A 23 -6.78 -10.11 1.24
N GLY A 24 -6.07 -9.74 2.31
CA GLY A 24 -5.55 -10.68 3.30
C GLY A 24 -4.22 -11.33 2.91
N ASP A 25 -3.61 -12.04 3.85
CA ASP A 25 -2.25 -12.57 3.72
C ASP A 25 -2.10 -13.69 2.69
N THR A 26 -3.18 -14.44 2.43
CA THR A 26 -3.16 -15.68 1.64
C THR A 26 -3.44 -15.48 0.16
N ARG A 27 -3.80 -14.25 -0.26
CA ARG A 27 -4.10 -13.97 -1.67
C ARG A 27 -2.89 -14.30 -2.55
N ASN A 28 -3.13 -15.07 -3.61
CA ASN A 28 -2.16 -15.45 -4.61
C ASN A 28 -2.01 -14.30 -5.62
N VAL A 29 -0.84 -13.67 -5.63
CA VAL A 29 -0.55 -12.48 -6.42
C VAL A 29 0.81 -12.65 -7.07
N ASP A 30 0.96 -12.15 -8.28
CA ASP A 30 2.27 -11.76 -8.78
C ASP A 30 2.70 -10.50 -8.05
N ALA A 31 3.97 -10.44 -7.67
CA ALA A 31 4.54 -9.32 -6.95
C ALA A 31 5.92 -8.98 -7.53
N ASP A 32 6.21 -7.69 -7.65
CA ASP A 32 7.51 -7.18 -8.09
C ASP A 32 7.84 -5.86 -7.37
N GLY A 33 9.04 -5.33 -7.58
CA GLY A 33 9.52 -4.08 -6.99
C GLY A 33 10.88 -4.23 -6.33
N ASN A 34 11.26 -3.25 -5.51
CA ASN A 34 12.61 -3.16 -4.95
C ASN A 34 12.71 -3.56 -3.47
N SER A 35 11.66 -4.19 -2.92
CA SER A 35 11.65 -4.75 -1.56
C SER A 35 12.35 -6.12 -1.50
N HIS A 36 13.65 -6.16 -1.79
CA HIS A 36 14.47 -7.38 -1.82
C HIS A 36 14.34 -8.24 -0.55
N ASN A 37 14.26 -7.58 0.61
CA ASN A 37 13.76 -8.19 1.84
C ASN A 37 12.32 -7.70 2.04
N PRO A 38 11.31 -8.56 2.19
CA PRO A 38 9.92 -8.13 2.33
C PRO A 38 9.66 -7.29 3.60
N ALA A 39 10.46 -7.51 4.64
CA ALA A 39 10.42 -6.73 5.88
C ALA A 39 11.16 -5.38 5.77
N SER A 40 11.81 -5.10 4.63
CA SER A 40 12.42 -3.80 4.38
C SER A 40 11.37 -2.70 4.43
N ARG A 41 11.71 -1.62 5.11
CA ARG A 41 10.90 -0.40 5.19
C ARG A 41 11.39 0.70 4.24
N ALA A 42 12.38 0.34 3.41
CA ALA A 42 13.13 1.22 2.51
C ALA A 42 12.63 1.21 1.05
N TRP A 43 11.69 0.34 0.69
CA TRP A 43 11.25 0.14 -0.70
C TRP A 43 10.56 1.38 -1.28
N THR A 44 10.78 1.70 -2.54
CA THR A 44 10.11 2.81 -3.23
C THR A 44 9.22 2.34 -4.38
N GLU A 45 9.29 1.04 -4.69
CA GLU A 45 8.63 0.45 -5.83
C GLU A 45 8.01 -0.88 -5.42
N LEU A 46 6.73 -1.06 -5.76
CA LEU A 46 5.98 -2.31 -5.60
C LEU A 46 4.99 -2.45 -6.74
N MET A 47 4.77 -3.69 -7.18
CA MET A 47 3.67 -4.07 -8.05
C MET A 47 3.00 -5.29 -7.45
N PHE A 48 1.67 -5.32 -7.47
CA PHE A 48 0.90 -6.51 -7.14
C PHE A 48 -0.22 -6.73 -8.15
N ASP A 49 -0.39 -7.98 -8.58
CA ASP A 49 -1.43 -8.39 -9.53
C ASP A 49 -2.03 -9.75 -9.14
N PRO A 50 -3.30 -9.80 -8.65
CA PRO A 50 -3.96 -11.05 -8.33
C PRO A 50 -4.13 -11.96 -9.55
N ARG A 51 -3.59 -13.18 -9.46
CA ARG A 51 -3.61 -14.16 -10.58
C ARG A 51 -5.01 -14.65 -10.94
N ASP A 52 -5.93 -14.57 -10.00
CA ASP A 52 -7.30 -15.09 -10.11
C ASP A 52 -8.33 -13.99 -10.42
N THR A 53 -7.93 -12.71 -10.54
CA THR A 53 -8.87 -11.61 -10.77
C THR A 53 -8.25 -10.51 -11.62
N HIS A 54 -8.70 -10.40 -12.86
CA HIS A 54 -8.27 -9.34 -13.78
C HIS A 54 -8.68 -7.95 -13.29
N GLY A 55 -7.86 -6.95 -13.62
CA GLY A 55 -8.15 -5.53 -13.33
C GLY A 55 -7.93 -5.13 -11.86
N GLN A 56 -7.31 -5.99 -11.05
CA GLN A 56 -6.91 -5.69 -9.67
C GLN A 56 -5.40 -5.47 -9.50
N ARG A 57 -4.71 -5.18 -10.60
CA ARG A 57 -3.31 -4.74 -10.58
C ARG A 57 -3.18 -3.33 -10.04
N PHE A 58 -2.15 -3.10 -9.23
CA PHE A 58 -1.66 -1.76 -8.92
C PHE A 58 -0.13 -1.70 -8.92
N ASP A 59 0.38 -0.49 -9.12
CA ASP A 59 1.80 -0.17 -9.13
C ASP A 59 2.04 1.03 -8.19
N ILE A 60 3.13 0.95 -7.43
CA ILE A 60 3.67 2.03 -6.59
C ILE A 60 5.08 2.31 -7.09
N VAL A 61 5.40 3.57 -7.36
CA VAL A 61 6.75 4.00 -7.76
C VAL A 61 7.12 5.31 -7.09
N ALA A 62 8.42 5.60 -6.90
CA ALA A 62 8.84 6.92 -6.49
C ALA A 62 8.55 7.95 -7.59
N HIS A 63 7.87 9.03 -7.22
CA HIS A 63 7.76 10.23 -8.04
C HIS A 63 8.90 11.21 -7.74
N GLN A 64 9.19 11.38 -6.46
CA GLN A 64 10.24 12.23 -5.91
C GLN A 64 10.81 11.55 -4.67
N SER A 65 12.11 11.65 -4.45
CA SER A 65 12.76 10.98 -3.31
C SER A 65 12.81 11.88 -2.07
N GLU A 66 13.01 13.19 -2.23
CA GLU A 66 13.22 14.12 -1.11
C GLU A 66 12.37 15.40 -1.28
N PRO A 67 11.29 15.58 -0.48
CA PRO A 67 10.66 14.56 0.37
C PRO A 67 10.13 13.38 -0.46
N LEU A 68 10.00 12.21 0.15
CA LEU A 68 9.52 11.01 -0.53
C LEU A 68 8.05 11.18 -0.91
N ILE A 69 7.79 11.18 -2.21
CA ILE A 69 6.46 11.14 -2.81
C ILE A 69 6.34 9.86 -3.62
N LEU A 70 5.45 8.98 -3.19
CA LEU A 70 5.08 7.78 -3.92
C LEU A 70 3.92 8.08 -4.87
N LYS A 71 3.99 7.57 -6.10
CA LYS A 71 2.91 7.58 -7.07
C LYS A 71 2.25 6.21 -7.07
N VAL A 72 0.96 6.19 -6.75
CA VAL A 72 0.12 4.98 -6.73
C VAL A 72 -0.76 5.00 -7.98
N MET A 73 -0.74 3.90 -8.74
CA MET A 73 -1.43 3.78 -10.02
C MET A 73 -2.20 2.46 -10.08
N ALA A 74 -3.44 2.49 -10.54
CA ALA A 74 -4.21 1.29 -10.87
C ALA A 74 -5.26 1.62 -11.92
N ASP A 75 -5.69 0.63 -12.72
CA ASP A 75 -6.82 0.82 -13.61
C ASP A 75 -8.16 0.88 -12.88
N ASN A 76 -8.27 0.15 -11.78
CA ASN A 76 -9.38 0.26 -10.85
C ASN A 76 -9.22 1.50 -9.95
N PRO A 77 -10.11 2.50 -10.03
CA PRO A 77 -10.01 3.72 -9.23
C PRO A 77 -10.08 3.50 -7.72
N THR A 78 -10.91 2.57 -7.26
CA THR A 78 -11.07 2.30 -5.83
C THR A 78 -9.82 1.62 -5.29
N LEU A 79 -9.18 0.75 -6.07
CA LEU A 79 -7.94 0.09 -5.70
C LEU A 79 -6.79 1.10 -5.52
N ALA A 80 -6.63 2.05 -6.45
CA ALA A 80 -5.65 3.13 -6.30
C ALA A 80 -5.90 3.95 -5.02
N ALA A 81 -7.17 4.24 -4.71
CA ALA A 81 -7.56 4.97 -3.50
C ALA A 81 -7.28 4.17 -2.22
N GLN A 82 -7.58 2.87 -2.21
CA GLN A 82 -7.29 1.96 -1.09
C GLN A 82 -5.80 1.89 -0.77
N VAL A 83 -4.96 1.70 -1.80
CA VAL A 83 -3.50 1.67 -1.62
C VAL A 83 -2.99 3.02 -1.14
N ALA A 84 -3.42 4.13 -1.75
CA ALA A 84 -3.00 5.46 -1.33
C ALA A 84 -3.42 5.80 0.11
N TYR A 85 -4.64 5.42 0.49
CA TYR A 85 -5.13 5.56 1.86
C TYR A 85 -4.23 4.80 2.83
N PHE A 86 -3.96 3.52 2.54
CA PHE A 86 -3.18 2.67 3.44
C PHE A 86 -1.76 3.20 3.63
N LEU A 87 -1.09 3.62 2.55
CA LEU A 87 0.26 4.19 2.64
C LEU A 87 0.26 5.51 3.39
N GLY A 88 -0.66 6.42 3.09
CA GLY A 88 -0.77 7.68 3.82
C GLY A 88 -1.08 7.45 5.29
N HIS A 89 -1.93 6.48 5.62
CA HIS A 89 -2.29 6.15 7.01
C HIS A 89 -1.12 5.55 7.78
N THR A 90 -0.42 4.56 7.22
CA THR A 90 0.64 3.82 7.90
C THR A 90 1.95 4.59 8.04
N THR A 91 2.13 5.64 7.22
CA THR A 91 3.34 6.49 7.25
C THR A 91 3.11 7.82 7.95
N ASP A 92 1.94 8.03 8.58
CA ASP A 92 1.47 9.34 9.09
C ASP A 92 1.65 10.46 8.04
N GLY A 93 1.36 10.09 6.79
CA GLY A 93 1.54 10.90 5.61
C GLY A 93 0.27 11.57 5.13
N ALA A 94 0.31 12.00 3.88
CA ALA A 94 -0.79 12.70 3.23
C ALA A 94 -0.94 12.27 1.77
N VAL A 95 -2.14 12.46 1.23
CA VAL A 95 -2.52 12.04 -0.13
C VAL A 95 -2.93 13.23 -0.99
N ALA A 96 -2.61 13.19 -2.27
CA ALA A 96 -2.96 14.22 -3.24
C ALA A 96 -3.36 13.63 -4.60
N ARG A 97 -4.05 14.45 -5.40
CA ARG A 97 -4.40 14.14 -6.80
C ARG A 97 -3.36 14.63 -7.82
N HIS A 98 -2.54 15.58 -7.41
CA HIS A 98 -1.43 16.14 -8.18
C HIS A 98 -0.16 16.04 -7.34
N PRO A 99 1.03 15.87 -7.93
CA PRO A 99 2.28 15.83 -7.17
C PRO A 99 2.56 17.14 -6.40
N ASP A 100 2.01 18.25 -6.86
CA ASP A 100 2.15 19.56 -6.20
C ASP A 100 1.10 19.81 -5.10
N GLY A 101 0.25 18.82 -4.81
CA GLY A 101 -0.81 18.92 -3.81
C GLY A 101 -2.16 19.46 -4.35
N PRO A 102 -3.06 19.92 -3.46
CA PRO A 102 -2.91 19.93 -2.01
C PRO A 102 -2.82 18.51 -1.45
N TYR A 103 -1.94 18.33 -0.47
CA TYR A 103 -1.81 17.10 0.30
C TYR A 103 -2.78 17.15 1.48
N LEU A 104 -3.67 16.15 1.55
CA LEU A 104 -4.72 16.04 2.54
C LEU A 104 -4.52 14.78 3.39
N PRO A 105 -5.07 14.72 4.61
CA PRO A 105 -5.08 13.49 5.39
C PRO A 105 -5.74 12.34 4.60
N PRO A 106 -5.32 11.07 4.81
CA PRO A 106 -5.91 9.91 4.13
C PRO A 106 -7.44 9.83 4.26
N SER A 107 -8.00 10.27 5.39
CA SER A 107 -9.45 10.31 5.61
C SER A 107 -10.21 11.14 4.57
N ALA A 108 -9.57 12.12 3.92
CA ALA A 108 -10.18 12.92 2.86
C ALA A 108 -10.57 12.11 1.61
N ILE A 109 -9.96 10.94 1.39
CA ILE A 109 -10.28 10.06 0.26
C ILE A 109 -11.12 8.84 0.67
N GLY A 110 -11.64 8.81 1.92
CA GLY A 110 -12.43 7.69 2.45
C GLY A 110 -13.66 7.34 1.60
N GLY A 111 -14.34 8.35 1.04
CA GLY A 111 -15.49 8.13 0.14
C GLY A 111 -15.11 7.52 -1.23
N GLN A 112 -13.83 7.40 -1.54
CA GLN A 112 -13.31 6.90 -2.82
C GLN A 112 -12.79 5.46 -2.72
N LEU A 113 -12.82 4.87 -1.52
CA LEU A 113 -12.38 3.51 -1.27
C LEU A 113 -13.30 2.44 -1.91
N GLY A 114 -14.46 2.84 -2.41
CA GLY A 114 -15.48 1.94 -2.96
C GLY A 114 -16.48 1.52 -1.89
N ALA A 115 -17.76 1.42 -2.26
CA ALA A 115 -18.84 1.14 -1.32
C ALA A 115 -18.71 -0.25 -0.65
N ASP A 116 -18.12 -1.22 -1.36
CA ASP A 116 -17.95 -2.59 -0.89
C ASP A 116 -16.66 -2.80 -0.08
N PHE A 117 -15.80 -1.77 0.01
CA PHE A 117 -14.56 -1.88 0.76
C PHE A 117 -14.77 -1.55 2.23
N ASN A 118 -14.68 -2.57 3.09
CA ASN A 118 -14.71 -2.39 4.52
C ASN A 118 -13.31 -1.98 5.03
N LEU A 119 -13.12 -0.67 5.21
CA LEU A 119 -11.87 -0.10 5.71
C LEU A 119 -11.44 -0.67 7.07
N ALA A 120 -12.38 -0.80 8.01
CA ALA A 120 -12.08 -1.31 9.35
C ALA A 120 -11.57 -2.75 9.28
N ALA A 121 -12.23 -3.62 8.49
CA ALA A 121 -11.77 -4.98 8.26
C ALA A 121 -10.41 -5.03 7.53
N GLY A 122 -10.15 -4.09 6.61
CA GLY A 122 -8.85 -3.95 5.96
C GLY A 122 -7.72 -3.67 6.95
N LEU A 123 -7.93 -2.73 7.87
CA LEU A 123 -6.98 -2.40 8.94
C LEU A 123 -6.82 -3.56 9.93
N GLU A 124 -7.91 -4.20 10.34
CA GLU A 124 -7.88 -5.36 11.23
C GLU A 124 -7.06 -6.52 10.63
N ARG A 125 -7.19 -6.78 9.31
CA ARG A 125 -6.36 -7.78 8.61
C ARG A 125 -4.88 -7.46 8.72
N VAL A 126 -4.51 -6.17 8.65
CA VAL A 126 -3.12 -5.74 8.81
C VAL A 126 -2.68 -5.98 10.24
N GLU A 127 -3.45 -5.55 11.24
CA GLU A 127 -3.11 -5.73 12.67
C GLU A 127 -2.92 -7.20 13.04
N GLN A 128 -3.74 -8.10 12.49
CA GLN A 128 -3.67 -9.54 12.74
C GLN A 128 -2.60 -10.25 11.89
N SER A 129 -2.10 -9.61 10.84
CA SER A 129 -1.09 -10.21 9.96
C SER A 129 0.18 -10.50 10.75
N PRO A 130 0.77 -11.71 10.62
CA PRO A 130 2.03 -12.01 11.29
C PRO A 130 3.16 -11.09 10.83
N PHE A 131 3.06 -10.51 9.63
CA PHE A 131 4.08 -9.65 9.04
C PHE A 131 4.17 -8.26 9.68
N THR A 132 3.24 -7.90 10.57
CA THR A 132 3.39 -6.73 11.47
C THR A 132 4.63 -6.83 12.35
N ARG A 133 5.00 -8.07 12.72
CA ARG A 133 6.17 -8.39 13.56
C ARG A 133 7.40 -8.78 12.75
N ALA A 134 7.33 -8.72 11.42
CA ALA A 134 8.46 -9.08 10.57
C ALA A 134 9.58 -8.05 10.71
N THR A 135 10.80 -8.57 10.83
CA THR A 135 12.03 -7.77 10.90
C THR A 135 13.00 -8.23 9.82
N LEU A 136 14.06 -7.46 9.57
CA LEU A 136 15.11 -7.88 8.62
C LEU A 136 15.75 -9.22 9.01
N ALA A 137 15.86 -9.52 10.31
CA ALA A 137 16.43 -10.75 10.84
C ALA A 137 15.43 -11.92 10.87
N ASN A 138 14.13 -11.64 11.00
CA ASN A 138 13.07 -12.63 10.95
C ASN A 138 11.95 -12.15 10.02
N PRO A 139 12.14 -12.24 8.69
CA PRO A 139 11.15 -11.78 7.72
C PRO A 139 9.91 -12.69 7.66
N TYR A 140 9.95 -13.91 8.21
CA TYR A 140 8.83 -14.85 8.19
C TYR A 140 8.49 -15.32 9.60
N PRO A 141 7.91 -14.44 10.45
CA PRO A 141 7.65 -14.75 11.85
C PRO A 141 6.58 -15.83 12.08
N ASN A 142 5.90 -16.26 11.02
CA ASN A 142 4.86 -17.28 11.03
C ASN A 142 5.38 -18.71 10.71
N LEU A 143 6.67 -18.89 10.45
CA LEU A 143 7.25 -20.18 10.06
C LEU A 143 7.97 -20.90 11.22
N HIS A 144 7.65 -20.55 12.47
CA HIS A 144 8.25 -21.12 13.68
C HIS A 144 7.23 -21.94 14.47
#